data_AF-A0A2S2P4K0-F1
#
_entry.id   AF-A0A2S2P4K0-F1
#
_cell.length_a   1.000
_cell.length_b   1.000
_cell.length_c   1.000
_cell.angle_alpha   90.00
_cell.angle_beta   90.00
_cell.angle_gamma   90.00
#
_symmetry.space_group_name_H-M   'P 1'
#
loop_
_entity.id
_entity.type
_entity.pdbx_description
1 polymer ?
#
loop_
_entity_poly.entity_id
_entity_poly.type
_entity_poly.pdbx_seq_one_letter_code
_entity_poly.pdbx_strand_id
1 'polypeptide(L)'
;MSVPFMLICIWAYSARIAVIGSILGSVQHIFYRSLDNRYPARDPLTISKKLFIDQTLCTPLIIAVFIYGLGFLEHKTLDKINEEFKDKCAMIFLVDCAVFVPTHYINFKFLDPKY
;
A
#
# COMPACT_ATOMS: atom_id res chain seq x y z
N MET A 1 31.58 9.60 -9.55
CA MET A 1 30.16 9.97 -9.69
C MET A 1 29.96 11.24 -8.86
N SER A 2 29.67 12.39 -9.48
CA SER A 2 29.58 13.68 -8.79
C SER A 2 28.26 13.79 -8.02
N VAL A 3 28.30 14.27 -6.78
CA VAL A 3 27.15 14.52 -5.88
C VAL A 3 25.90 15.10 -6.56
N PRO A 4 26.00 16.11 -7.47
CA PRO A 4 24.82 16.63 -8.19
C PRO A 4 24.07 15.60 -9.04
N PHE A 5 24.76 14.62 -9.63
CA PHE A 5 24.13 13.59 -10.44
C PHE A 5 23.32 12.61 -9.58
N MET A 6 23.86 12.24 -8.42
CA MET A 6 23.16 11.38 -7.46
C MET A 6 21.87 12.02 -6.96
N LEU A 7 21.89 13.33 -6.69
CA LEU A 7 20.69 14.08 -6.27
C LEU A 7 19.60 14.03 -7.35
N ILE A 8 19.94 14.28 -8.62
CA ILE A 8 18.97 14.25 -9.73
C ILE A 8 18.28 12.88 -9.83
N CYS A 9 19.03 11.79 -9.68
CA CYS A 9 18.47 10.43 -9.67
C CYS A 9 17.51 10.21 -8.49
N ILE A 10 17.83 10.70 -7.30
CA ILE A 10 16.97 10.60 -6.11
C ILE A 10 15.67 11.38 -6.29
N TRP A 11 15.73 12.59 -6.87
CA TRP A 11 14.53 13.39 -7.14
C TRP A 11 13.62 12.73 -8.17
N ALA A 12 14.19 12.17 -9.24
CA ALA A 12 13.43 11.46 -10.27
C ALA A 12 12.74 10.20 -9.71
N TYR A 13 13.45 9.42 -8.88
CA TYR A 13 12.89 8.23 -8.23
C TYR A 13 11.74 8.60 -7.27
N SER A 14 11.96 9.60 -6.42
CA SER A 14 10.95 10.10 -5.48
C SER A 14 9.70 10.62 -6.20
N ALA A 15 9.86 11.29 -7.34
CA ALA A 15 8.74 11.77 -8.15
C ALA A 15 7.88 10.62 -8.70
N ARG A 16 8.51 9.53 -9.18
CA ARG A 16 7.78 8.33 -9.67
C ARG A 16 6.97 7.67 -8.57
N ILE A 17 7.57 7.51 -7.38
CA ILE A 17 6.88 7.01 -6.19
C ILE A 17 5.71 7.93 -5.83
N ALA A 18 5.91 9.25 -5.84
CA ALA A 18 4.86 10.20 -5.49
C ALA A 18 3.67 10.12 -6.46
N VAL A 19 3.92 9.98 -7.77
CA VAL A 19 2.85 9.83 -8.78
C VAL A 19 2.06 8.54 -8.54
N ILE A 20 2.74 7.40 -8.42
CA ILE A 20 2.08 6.11 -8.17
C ILE A 20 1.34 6.14 -6.83
N GLY A 21 1.97 6.66 -5.78
CA GLY A 21 1.40 6.79 -4.44
C GLY A 21 0.15 7.68 -4.40
N SER A 22 0.12 8.76 -5.18
CA SER A 22 -1.06 9.65 -5.26
C SER A 22 -2.27 8.94 -5.88
N ILE A 23 -2.03 8.12 -6.92
CA ILE A 23 -3.07 7.31 -7.56
C ILE A 23 -3.56 6.23 -6.59
N LEU A 24 -2.63 5.47 -6.00
CA LEU A 24 -2.94 4.39 -5.07
C LEU A 24 -3.69 4.89 -3.83
N GLY A 25 -3.28 6.02 -3.26
CA GLY A 25 -3.96 6.62 -2.11
C GLY A 25 -5.40 7.03 -2.43
N SER A 26 -5.65 7.56 -3.63
CA SER A 26 -7.01 7.91 -4.07
C SER A 26 -7.90 6.68 -4.23
N VAL A 27 -7.37 5.60 -4.82
CA VAL A 27 -8.07 4.31 -4.98
C VAL A 27 -8.37 3.68 -3.63
N GLN A 28 -7.37 3.66 -2.73
CA GLN A 28 -7.48 3.10 -1.39
C GLN A 28 -8.54 3.85 -0.56
N HIS A 29 -8.65 5.18 -0.70
CA HIS A 29 -9.70 5.96 -0.05
C HIS A 29 -11.11 5.54 -0.52
N ILE A 30 -11.31 5.31 -1.81
CA ILE A 30 -12.60 4.85 -2.36
C ILE A 30 -12.92 3.42 -1.86
N PHE A 31 -11.91 2.56 -1.80
CA PHE A 31 -12.04 1.20 -1.29
C PHE A 31 -12.46 1.21 0.18
N TYR A 32 -11.76 1.95 1.05
CA TYR A 32 -12.12 2.05 2.46
C TYR A 32 -13.51 2.64 2.67
N ARG A 33 -13.90 3.67 1.91
CA ARG A 33 -15.27 4.22 1.97
C ARG A 33 -16.33 3.16 1.61
N SER A 34 -16.07 2.34 0.60
CA SER A 34 -16.97 1.25 0.19
C SER A 34 -17.03 0.16 1.26
N LEU A 35 -15.90 -0.12 1.91
CA LEU A 35 -15.78 -1.13 2.95
C LEU A 35 -16.49 -0.70 4.24
N ASP A 36 -16.39 0.56 4.62
CA ASP A 36 -17.11 1.15 5.75
C ASP A 36 -18.63 1.19 5.53
N ASN A 37 -19.07 1.54 4.32
CA ASN A 37 -20.50 1.49 3.97
C ASN A 37 -21.08 0.06 4.06
N ARG A 38 -20.28 -0.95 3.70
CA ARG A 38 -20.73 -2.35 3.71
C ARG A 38 -20.66 -3.01 5.08
N TYR A 39 -19.76 -2.51 5.94
CA TYR A 39 -19.55 -3.01 7.28
C TYR A 39 -19.56 -1.84 8.29
N PRO A 40 -20.74 -1.23 8.55
CA PRO A 40 -20.83 -0.07 9.43
C PRO A 40 -20.66 -0.42 10.91
N ALA A 41 -20.80 -1.70 11.26
CA ALA A 41 -20.65 -2.19 12.62
C ALA A 41 -19.19 -2.05 13.10
N ARG A 42 -19.05 -1.70 14.38
CA ARG A 42 -17.75 -1.41 15.03
C ARG A 42 -17.34 -2.48 16.03
N ASP A 43 -17.94 -3.66 15.92
CA ASP A 43 -17.55 -4.80 16.74
C ASP A 43 -16.18 -5.35 16.29
N PRO A 44 -15.39 -5.92 17.23
CA PRO A 44 -14.05 -6.42 16.93
C PRO A 44 -14.04 -7.53 15.87
N LEU A 45 -15.15 -8.26 15.69
CA LEU A 45 -15.26 -9.27 14.63
C LEU A 45 -15.41 -8.60 13.26
N THR A 46 -16.24 -7.56 13.15
CA THR A 46 -16.37 -6.76 11.93
C THR A 46 -15.06 -6.09 11.59
N ILE A 47 -14.35 -5.49 12.55
CA ILE A 47 -13.02 -4.89 12.33
C ILE A 47 -12.03 -5.94 11.81
N SER A 48 -11.97 -7.12 12.45
CA SER A 48 -11.09 -8.21 12.00
C SER A 48 -11.45 -8.67 10.59
N LYS A 49 -12.74 -8.71 10.24
CA LYS A 49 -13.21 -9.03 8.89
C LYS A 49 -12.81 -7.97 7.87
N LYS A 50 -12.90 -6.67 8.21
CA LYS A 50 -12.42 -5.58 7.37
C LYS A 50 -10.93 -5.74 7.08
N LEU A 51 -10.15 -5.97 8.13
CA LEU A 51 -8.70 -6.15 8.06
C LEU A 51 -8.31 -7.37 7.23
N PHE A 52 -9.04 -8.47 7.38
CA PHE A 52 -8.83 -9.67 6.56
C PHE A 52 -9.10 -9.41 5.08
N ILE A 53 -10.18 -8.70 4.76
CA ILE A 53 -10.51 -8.31 3.38
C ILE A 53 -9.42 -7.37 2.81
N ASP A 54 -8.98 -6.42 3.61
CA ASP A 54 -7.94 -5.46 3.22
C ASP A 54 -6.63 -6.18 2.89
N GLN A 55 -6.16 -7.03 3.80
CA GLN A 55 -4.91 -7.77 3.65
C GLN A 55 -4.99 -8.85 2.55
N THR A 56 -6.14 -9.44 2.27
CA THR A 56 -6.26 -10.48 1.23
C THR A 56 -6.49 -9.94 -0.17
N LEU A 57 -7.12 -8.77 -0.32
CA LEU A 57 -7.47 -8.22 -1.63
C LEU A 57 -6.76 -6.90 -1.90
N CYS A 58 -6.87 -5.93 -1.00
CA CYS A 58 -6.37 -4.57 -1.25
C CYS A 58 -4.85 -4.53 -1.23
N THR A 59 -4.23 -5.00 -0.15
CA THR A 59 -2.78 -4.98 0.04
C THR A 59 -2.02 -5.67 -1.09
N PRO A 60 -2.31 -6.93 -1.50
CA PRO A 60 -1.58 -7.56 -2.59
C PRO A 60 -1.78 -6.86 -3.95
N LEU A 61 -2.96 -6.29 -4.21
CA LEU A 61 -3.19 -5.50 -5.42
C LEU A 61 -2.39 -4.19 -5.41
N ILE A 62 -2.37 -3.47 -4.29
CA ILE A 62 -1.59 -2.23 -4.15
C ILE A 62 -0.10 -2.52 -4.28
N ILE A 63 0.42 -3.58 -3.66
CA ILE A 63 1.82 -4.00 -3.78
C ILE A 63 2.16 -4.34 -5.24
N ALA A 64 1.29 -5.08 -5.93
CA ALA A 64 1.50 -5.39 -7.35
C ALA A 64 1.53 -4.12 -8.20
N VAL A 65 0.52 -3.25 -8.10
CA VAL A 65 0.48 -2.00 -8.87
C VAL A 65 1.68 -1.11 -8.55
N PHE A 66 2.15 -1.08 -7.30
CA PHE A 66 3.33 -0.33 -6.91
C PHE A 66 4.60 -0.86 -7.58
N ILE A 67 4.88 -2.16 -7.46
CA ILE A 67 6.11 -2.76 -8.01
C ILE A 67 6.09 -2.74 -9.55
N TYR A 68 4.98 -3.14 -10.17
CA TYR A 68 4.86 -3.12 -11.63
C TYR A 68 4.85 -1.69 -12.19
N GLY A 69 4.12 -0.76 -11.54
CA GLY A 69 4.08 0.64 -11.94
C GLY A 69 5.45 1.29 -11.86
N LEU A 70 6.19 1.05 -10.78
CA LEU A 70 7.53 1.60 -10.61
C LEU A 70 8.50 0.99 -11.61
N GLY A 71 8.45 -0.33 -11.80
CA GLY A 71 9.28 -1.03 -12.78
C GLY A 71 9.04 -0.56 -14.22
N PHE A 72 7.79 -0.24 -14.57
CA PHE A 72 7.44 0.34 -15.86
C PHE A 72 8.00 1.75 -16.04
N LEU A 73 7.89 2.61 -15.02
CA LEU A 73 8.47 3.96 -15.03
C LEU A 73 10.01 3.95 -15.03
N GLU A 74 10.63 2.87 -14.58
CA GLU A 74 12.07 2.62 -14.64
C GLU A 74 12.51 1.95 -15.94
N HIS A 75 11.59 1.69 -16.88
CA HIS A 75 11.85 0.98 -18.14
C HIS A 75 12.51 -0.41 -17.93
N LYS A 76 12.17 -1.10 -16.85
CA LYS A 76 12.60 -2.48 -16.60
C LYS A 76 11.85 -3.45 -17.51
N THR A 77 12.49 -4.57 -17.86
CA THR A 77 11.83 -5.68 -18.55
C THR A 77 10.85 -6.40 -17.62
N LEU A 78 9.80 -6.99 -18.17
CA LEU A 78 8.79 -7.71 -17.38
C LEU A 78 9.40 -8.84 -16.54
N ASP A 79 10.43 -9.52 -17.04
CA ASP A 79 11.11 -10.58 -16.29
C ASP A 79 11.76 -10.05 -15.02
N LYS A 80 12.45 -8.90 -15.10
CA LYS A 80 13.07 -8.25 -13.94
C LYS A 80 12.05 -7.75 -12.93
N ILE A 81 10.92 -7.24 -13.41
CA ILE A 81 9.82 -6.80 -12.54
C ILE A 81 9.19 -8.00 -11.82
N ASN A 82 9.02 -9.13 -12.51
CA ASN A 82 8.49 -10.36 -11.92
C ASN A 82 9.43 -10.93 -10.86
N GLU A 83 10.75 -10.92 -11.09
CA GLU A 83 11.74 -11.30 -10.10
C GLU A 83 11.67 -10.37 -8.87
N GLU A 84 11.67 -9.05 -9.09
CA GLU A 84 11.57 -8.06 -8.03
C GLU A 84 10.26 -8.18 -7.22
N PHE A 85 9.15 -8.50 -7.90
CA PHE A 85 7.88 -8.77 -7.25
C PHE A 85 7.97 -10.01 -6.35
N LYS A 86 8.52 -11.13 -6.84
CA LYS A 86 8.66 -12.36 -6.04
C LYS A 86 9.54 -12.14 -4.81
N ASP A 87 10.63 -11.40 -4.97
CA ASP A 87 11.59 -11.16 -3.88
C ASP A 87 11.04 -10.20 -2.82
N LYS A 88 10.32 -9.15 -3.24
CA LYS A 88 9.89 -8.07 -2.33
C LYS A 88 8.45 -8.20 -1.84
N CYS A 89 7.56 -8.85 -2.59
CA CYS A 89 6.13 -8.88 -2.27
C CYS A 89 5.87 -9.43 -0.86
N ALA A 90 6.49 -10.55 -0.50
CA ALA A 90 6.32 -11.14 0.84
C ALA A 90 6.83 -10.21 1.95
N MET A 91 8.00 -9.59 1.75
CA MET A 91 8.56 -8.66 2.73
C MET A 91 7.68 -7.41 2.90
N ILE A 92 7.26 -6.79 1.79
CA ILE A 92 6.40 -5.61 1.81
C ILE A 92 5.06 -5.94 2.45
N PHE A 93 4.47 -7.09 2.12
CA PHE A 93 3.22 -7.55 2.70
C PHE A 93 3.32 -7.74 4.22
N LEU A 94 4.37 -8.39 4.70
CA LEU A 94 4.56 -8.60 6.15
C LEU A 94 4.78 -7.28 6.90
N VAL A 95 5.54 -6.35 6.31
CA VAL A 95 5.75 -5.03 6.91
C VAL A 95 4.45 -4.22 6.94
N ASP A 96 3.68 -4.25 5.85
CA ASP A 96 2.36 -3.61 5.79
C ASP A 96 1.43 -4.17 6.88
N CYS A 97 1.31 -5.51 6.96
CA CYS A 97 0.58 -6.18 8.02
C CYS A 97 1.05 -5.72 9.40
N ALA A 98 2.37 -5.75 9.66
CA ALA A 98 2.93 -5.42 10.97
C ALA A 98 2.70 -3.97 11.38
N VAL A 99 2.51 -3.05 10.43
CA VAL A 99 2.24 -1.63 10.70
C VAL A 99 0.73 -1.37 10.78
N PHE A 100 -0.03 -1.79 9.77
CA PHE A 100 -1.43 -1.40 9.62
C PHE A 100 -2.37 -2.25 10.47
N VAL A 101 -2.12 -3.55 10.67
CA VAL A 101 -2.97 -4.40 11.54
C VAL A 101 -3.04 -3.86 12.97
N PRO A 102 -1.91 -3.62 13.67
CA PRO A 102 -1.96 -3.05 15.01
C PRO A 102 -2.47 -1.62 15.01
N THR A 103 -2.14 -0.81 13.99
CA THR A 103 -2.66 0.57 13.89
C THR A 103 -4.18 0.59 13.83
N HIS A 104 -4.80 -0.23 12.98
CA HIS A 104 -6.26 -0.34 12.92
C HIS A 104 -6.84 -0.88 14.23
N TYR A 105 -6.24 -1.93 14.81
CA TYR A 105 -6.70 -2.49 16.07
C TYR A 105 -6.64 -1.45 17.22
N ILE A 106 -5.57 -0.68 17.32
CA ILE A 106 -5.40 0.40 18.30
C ILE A 106 -6.41 1.53 18.03
N ASN A 107 -6.55 1.97 16.78
CA ASN A 107 -7.50 3.03 16.41
C ASN A 107 -8.92 2.66 16.81
N PHE A 108 -9.40 1.46 16.49
CA PHE A 108 -10.75 1.05 16.87
C PHE A 108 -10.93 0.79 18.37
N LYS A 109 -9.85 0.51 19.11
CA LYS A 109 -9.91 0.26 20.55
C LYS A 109 -9.83 1.53 21.39
N PHE A 110 -9.08 2.55 20.95
CA PHE A 110 -8.74 3.72 21.76
C PHE A 110 -9.27 5.05 21.21
N LEU A 111 -9.55 5.16 19.91
CA LEU A 111 -10.18 6.36 19.37
C LEU A 111 -11.69 6.17 19.36
N ASP A 112 -12.39 6.97 20.17
CA ASP A 112 -13.81 7.15 20.00
C ASP A 112 -14.08 7.67 18.58
N PRO A 113 -15.04 7.07 17.86
CA PRO A 113 -15.36 7.48 16.50
C PRO A 113 -16.01 8.86 16.53
N LYS A 114 -15.23 9.90 16.32
CA LYS A 114 -15.77 11.17 15.84
C LYS A 114 -15.88 11.08 14.32
N TYR A 115 -17.14 11.14 13.88
CA TYR A 115 -17.68 11.07 12.52
C TYR A 115 -17.95 9.64 12.03
#